data_AF-A0A4Q4UWE0-F1
#
_entry.id   AF-A0A4Q4UWE0-F1
#
_cell.length_a   1.000
_cell.length_b   1.000
_cell.length_c   1.000
_cell.angle_alpha   90.00
_cell.angle_beta   90.00
_cell.angle_gamma   90.00
#
_symmetry.space_group_name_H-M   'P 1'
#
loop_
_entity.id
_entity.type
_entity.pdbx_description
1 polymer ?
#
loop_
_entity_poly.entity_id
_entity_poly.type
_entity_poly.pdbx_seq_one_letter_code
_entity_poly.pdbx_strand_id
1 'polypeptide(L)'
;MEQQEQGQRQITELHRAATGLVHSMDWLRGRLERDGEHELAKRATLKIDRMEFLCVKLSGISDEFEELAKDRRSLSAEEERLRAERCELQQVERAQLKEGGRLEALSDETRKELERLVTATRKETVKMAEEQLARSDVQLEKLVSGLSLSTNELVDKALTARGDNEARVAELESDLRNANDRVKRLEEELAEARAQLSKVPQLETELRHQKELVTRAGDERNRADKWLIAEIANCTGLPLSLGNQGLLLDSQKSLRELVDKGKNTEEIRNGLKAARNEIDSGKTDLRNKETELRGKEEEIQQLQESLATMQSRMNRMEQEGQRGDSGSSSKRRMAGRKRRAYDDAEDVDRETRKAMWNWESRVKDAARLLYEVHPVIVPDTPLTLEQVLTRLVETSFEEVASWNLELFVRDDPGNKWYCFDQLVRDGHEYVEVEIADDGECRMHAEEGRPCVQVRRAKPDESSVRNTVIFRVVGDS
;
A
#
# COMPACT_ATOMS: atom_id res chain seq x y z
N MET A 1 65.76 37.47 11.87
CA MET A 1 66.23 37.58 13.27
C MET A 1 67.33 38.63 13.36
N GLU A 2 68.35 38.53 12.52
CA GLU A 2 69.47 39.49 12.45
C GLU A 2 69.03 40.97 12.38
N GLN A 3 68.05 41.31 11.54
CA GLN A 3 67.56 42.69 11.43
C GLN A 3 66.92 43.23 12.73
N GLN A 4 66.22 42.38 13.48
CA GLN A 4 65.56 42.78 14.73
C GLN A 4 66.59 42.93 15.87
N GLU A 5 67.54 41.99 15.96
CA GLU A 5 68.65 42.10 16.92
C GLU A 5 69.52 43.32 16.63
N GLN A 6 69.74 43.65 15.36
CA GLN A 6 70.44 44.85 14.94
C GLN A 6 69.67 46.11 15.36
N GLY A 7 68.35 46.14 15.15
CA GLY A 7 67.50 47.26 15.58
C GLY A 7 67.53 47.46 17.10
N GLN A 8 67.45 46.38 17.89
CA GLN A 8 67.55 46.44 19.34
C GLN A 8 68.91 47.00 19.79
N ARG A 9 70.02 46.51 19.21
CA ARG A 9 71.37 47.03 19.52
C ARG A 9 71.48 48.52 19.23
N GLN A 10 70.96 48.98 18.09
CA GLN A 10 70.98 50.39 17.71
C GLN A 10 70.18 51.27 18.68
N ILE A 11 69.01 50.82 19.13
CA ILE A 11 68.18 51.56 20.09
C ILE A 11 68.85 51.61 21.46
N THR A 12 69.44 50.50 21.93
CA THR A 12 70.18 50.46 23.20
C THR A 12 71.41 51.36 23.16
N GLU A 13 72.16 51.38 22.05
CA GLU A 13 73.29 52.29 21.85
C GLU A 13 72.85 53.76 21.83
N LEU A 14 71.75 54.07 21.13
CA LEU A 14 71.18 55.41 21.08
C LEU A 14 70.71 55.88 22.47
N HIS A 15 70.03 55.02 23.23
CA HIS A 15 69.62 55.31 24.60
C HIS A 15 70.82 55.59 25.51
N ARG A 16 71.89 54.76 25.41
CA ARG A 16 73.13 54.94 26.17
C ARG A 16 73.81 56.28 25.82
N ALA A 17 73.90 56.61 24.52
CA ALA A 17 74.48 57.87 24.07
C ALA A 17 73.66 59.09 24.52
N ALA A 18 72.33 59.00 24.42
CA ALA A 18 71.41 60.04 24.89
C ALA A 18 71.54 60.30 26.39
N THR A 19 71.62 59.23 27.19
CA THR A 19 71.84 59.30 28.64
C THR A 19 73.19 59.96 28.95
N GLY A 20 74.26 59.60 28.24
CA GLY A 20 75.57 60.24 28.43
C GLY A 20 75.58 61.74 28.08
N LEU A 21 74.81 62.15 27.07
CA LEU A 21 74.65 63.56 26.71
C LEU A 21 73.91 64.34 27.81
N VAL A 22 72.84 63.78 28.38
CA VAL A 22 72.11 64.38 29.51
C VAL A 22 73.07 64.67 30.66
N HIS A 23 73.86 63.68 31.08
CA HIS A 23 74.86 63.85 32.15
C HIS A 23 75.89 64.95 31.84
N SER A 24 76.35 65.01 30.59
CA SER A 24 77.32 66.03 30.15
C SER A 24 76.72 67.43 30.14
N MET A 25 75.45 67.56 29.73
CA MET A 25 74.71 68.82 29.73
C MET A 25 74.39 69.29 31.15
N ASP A 26 74.07 68.37 32.05
CA ASP A 26 73.82 68.65 33.47
C ASP A 26 75.07 69.23 34.16
N TRP A 27 76.24 68.63 33.87
CA TRP A 27 77.53 69.15 34.32
C TRP A 27 77.83 70.56 33.79
N LEU A 28 77.54 70.82 32.50
CA LEU A 28 77.69 72.15 31.91
C LEU A 28 76.76 73.17 32.56
N ARG A 29 75.50 72.81 32.81
CA ARG A 29 74.52 73.67 33.52
C ARG A 29 75.08 74.10 34.88
N GLY A 30 75.57 73.16 35.69
CA GLY A 30 76.15 73.47 37.00
C GLY A 30 77.43 74.32 36.94
N ARG A 31 78.12 74.36 35.79
CA ARG A 31 79.24 75.29 35.57
C ARG A 31 78.73 76.70 35.25
N LEU A 32 77.77 76.82 34.33
CA LEU A 32 77.13 78.09 33.96
C LEU A 32 76.48 78.79 35.16
N GLU A 33 75.87 78.02 36.06
CA GLU A 33 75.29 78.53 37.31
C GLU A 33 76.35 79.13 38.25
N ARG A 34 77.55 78.52 38.33
CA ARG A 34 78.66 79.02 39.15
C ARG A 34 79.30 80.27 38.55
N ASP A 35 79.34 80.37 37.24
CA ASP A 35 79.92 81.51 36.50
C ASP A 35 78.96 82.72 36.43
N GLY A 36 77.74 82.61 36.99
CA GLY A 36 76.74 83.69 37.01
C GLY A 36 75.91 83.83 35.73
N GLU A 37 76.01 82.87 34.81
CA GLU A 37 75.34 82.89 33.49
C GLU A 37 73.90 82.33 33.56
N HIS A 38 73.06 82.90 34.41
CA HIS A 38 71.74 82.34 34.74
C HIS A 38 70.79 82.12 33.54
N GLU A 39 70.80 82.99 32.53
CA GLU A 39 69.94 82.83 31.35
C GLU A 39 70.39 81.69 30.42
N LEU A 40 71.71 81.42 30.35
CA LEU A 40 72.24 80.27 29.62
C LEU A 40 71.97 78.97 30.38
N ALA A 41 72.08 78.99 31.72
CA ALA A 41 71.70 77.87 32.57
C ALA A 41 70.22 77.49 32.38
N LYS A 42 69.28 78.46 32.36
CA LYS A 42 67.85 78.20 32.10
C LYS A 42 67.60 77.56 30.73
N ARG A 43 68.30 78.03 29.67
CA ARG A 43 68.21 77.42 28.34
C ARG A 43 68.80 76.00 28.31
N ALA A 44 69.85 75.73 29.10
CA ALA A 44 70.40 74.40 29.26
C ALA A 44 69.41 73.46 29.94
N THR A 45 68.73 73.91 31.01
CA THR A 45 67.67 73.16 31.70
C THR A 45 66.57 72.70 30.74
N LEU A 46 66.01 73.61 29.94
CA LEU A 46 64.96 73.25 28.97
C LEU A 46 65.40 72.20 27.93
N LYS A 47 66.70 72.17 27.58
CA LYS A 47 67.25 71.16 26.67
C LYS A 47 67.50 69.84 27.39
N ILE A 48 67.93 69.87 28.65
CA ILE A 48 68.06 68.69 29.51
C ILE A 48 66.70 68.03 29.67
N ASP A 49 65.66 68.76 30.07
CA ASP A 49 64.30 68.24 30.25
C ASP A 49 63.77 67.54 28.97
N ARG A 50 64.00 68.15 27.80
CA ARG A 50 63.63 67.56 26.50
C ARG A 50 64.40 66.27 26.21
N MET A 51 65.69 66.22 26.56
CA MET A 51 66.54 65.07 26.33
C MET A 51 66.23 63.92 27.31
N GLU A 52 65.89 64.24 28.56
CA GLU A 52 65.39 63.28 29.54
C GLU A 52 64.07 62.65 29.09
N PHE A 53 63.14 63.45 28.56
CA PHE A 53 61.92 62.93 27.95
C PHE A 53 62.20 61.94 26.81
N LEU A 54 63.17 62.25 25.94
CA LEU A 54 63.60 61.34 24.87
C LEU A 54 64.25 60.07 25.44
N CYS A 55 65.04 60.16 26.50
CA CYS A 55 65.63 58.98 27.16
C CYS A 55 64.54 58.06 27.71
N VAL A 56 63.51 58.61 28.39
CA VAL A 56 62.37 57.82 28.87
C VAL A 56 61.65 57.11 27.72
N LYS A 57 61.43 57.79 26.59
CA LYS A 57 60.81 57.17 25.41
C LYS A 57 61.68 56.08 24.79
N LEU A 58 62.99 56.31 24.69
CA LEU A 58 63.93 55.30 24.18
C LEU A 58 64.03 54.08 25.12
N SER A 59 63.97 54.29 26.43
CA SER A 59 63.90 53.19 27.42
C SER A 59 62.63 52.36 27.23
N GLY A 60 61.46 53.01 27.12
CA GLY A 60 60.20 52.30 26.90
C GLY A 60 60.21 51.46 25.62
N ILE A 61 60.75 52.01 24.53
CA ILE A 61 60.93 51.26 23.27
C ILE A 61 61.89 50.07 23.48
N SER A 62 63.00 50.27 24.19
CA SER A 62 63.96 49.18 24.50
C SER A 62 63.30 48.03 25.27
N ASP A 63 62.46 48.35 26.26
CA ASP A 63 61.73 47.36 27.07
C ASP A 63 60.73 46.57 26.22
N GLU A 64 59.99 47.25 25.33
CA GLU A 64 59.08 46.61 24.36
C GLU A 64 59.83 45.64 23.42
N PHE A 65 61.02 46.01 22.94
CA PHE A 65 61.85 45.12 22.13
C PHE A 65 62.34 43.90 22.92
N GLU A 66 62.61 44.05 24.21
CA GLU A 66 63.01 42.93 25.07
C GLU A 66 61.87 41.94 25.29
N GLU A 67 60.66 42.43 25.58
CA GLU A 67 59.47 41.59 25.72
C GLU A 67 59.13 40.87 24.41
N LEU A 68 59.17 41.57 23.27
CA LEU A 68 59.00 40.93 21.96
C LEU A 68 60.06 39.85 21.69
N ALA A 69 61.29 40.04 22.17
CA ALA A 69 62.34 39.03 22.05
C ALA A 69 62.07 37.80 22.93
N LYS A 70 61.47 37.98 24.12
CA LYS A 70 61.03 36.88 25.00
C LYS A 70 59.89 36.09 24.37
N ASP A 71 58.85 36.78 23.90
CA ASP A 71 57.70 36.16 23.23
C ASP A 71 58.12 35.36 22.00
N ARG A 72 59.02 35.93 21.19
CA ARG A 72 59.53 35.26 19.99
C ARG A 72 60.34 34.00 20.32
N ARG A 73 61.14 34.01 21.41
CA ARG A 73 61.85 32.81 21.87
C ARG A 73 60.86 31.74 22.36
N SER A 74 59.82 32.14 23.08
CA SER A 74 58.74 31.24 23.51
C SER A 74 58.04 30.61 22.31
N LEU A 75 57.68 31.41 21.30
CA LEU A 75 57.07 30.92 20.07
C LEU A 75 57.99 29.97 19.28
N SER A 76 59.29 30.26 19.23
CA SER A 76 60.26 29.37 18.57
C SER A 76 60.36 28.02 19.28
N ALA A 77 60.35 28.01 20.62
CA ALA A 77 60.36 26.77 21.40
C ALA A 77 59.05 25.97 21.24
N GLU A 78 57.92 26.66 21.18
CA GLU A 78 56.61 26.06 20.90
C GLU A 78 56.58 25.43 19.50
N GLU A 79 57.08 26.14 18.49
CA GLU A 79 57.14 25.63 17.12
C GLU A 79 58.03 24.38 17.03
N GLU A 80 59.16 24.36 17.73
CA GLU A 80 60.04 23.18 17.81
C GLU A 80 59.34 22.01 18.50
N ARG A 81 58.60 22.24 19.59
CA ARG A 81 57.79 21.21 20.26
C ARG A 81 56.73 20.64 19.31
N LEU A 82 55.97 21.50 18.62
CA LEU A 82 54.96 21.07 17.67
C LEU A 82 55.54 20.30 16.49
N ARG A 83 56.75 20.66 16.02
CA ARG A 83 57.46 19.87 15.00
C ARG A 83 57.84 18.49 15.53
N ALA A 84 58.30 18.38 16.77
CA ALA A 84 58.61 17.10 17.40
C ALA A 84 57.35 16.22 17.55
N GLU A 85 56.26 16.78 18.07
CA GLU A 85 54.97 16.09 18.18
C GLU A 85 54.45 15.60 16.82
N ARG A 86 54.57 16.43 15.76
CA ARG A 86 54.21 16.02 14.40
C ARG A 86 55.06 14.84 13.91
N CYS A 87 56.36 14.83 14.20
CA CYS A 87 57.23 13.71 13.84
C CYS A 87 56.83 12.42 14.58
N GLU A 88 56.45 12.50 15.85
CA GLU A 88 55.95 11.35 16.62
C GLU A 88 54.64 10.83 16.05
N LEU A 89 53.67 11.71 15.76
CA LEU A 89 52.41 11.32 15.12
C LEU A 89 52.63 10.63 13.77
N GLN A 90 53.55 11.13 12.95
CA GLN A 90 53.87 10.51 11.68
C GLN A 90 54.50 9.11 11.85
N GLN A 91 55.25 8.87 12.93
CA GLN A 91 55.76 7.53 13.24
C GLN A 91 54.64 6.58 13.67
N VAL A 92 53.69 7.05 14.48
CA VAL A 92 52.51 6.28 14.90
C VAL A 92 51.65 5.92 13.69
N GLU A 93 51.38 6.87 12.79
CA GLU A 93 50.63 6.64 11.56
C GLU A 93 51.28 5.55 10.70
N ARG A 94 52.60 5.61 10.50
CA ARG A 94 53.34 4.56 9.78
C ARG A 94 53.28 3.21 10.47
N ALA A 95 53.28 3.17 11.80
CA ALA A 95 53.15 1.93 12.56
C ALA A 95 51.73 1.34 12.42
N GLN A 96 50.70 2.17 12.47
CA GLN A 96 49.31 1.76 12.25
C GLN A 96 49.08 1.24 10.83
N LEU A 97 49.64 1.89 9.80
CA LEU A 97 49.57 1.40 8.43
C LEU A 97 50.25 0.02 8.27
N LYS A 98 51.39 -0.20 8.93
CA LYS A 98 52.05 -1.51 8.94
C LYS A 98 51.20 -2.57 9.63
N GLU A 99 50.56 -2.23 10.76
CA GLU A 99 49.68 -3.16 11.47
C GLU A 99 48.40 -3.45 10.67
N GLY A 100 47.84 -2.44 10.02
CA GLY A 100 46.72 -2.60 9.08
C GLY A 100 47.04 -3.59 7.96
N GLY A 101 48.21 -3.46 7.33
CA GLY A 101 48.66 -4.42 6.31
C GLY A 101 48.89 -5.84 6.85
N ARG A 102 49.30 -5.99 8.11
CA ARG A 102 49.40 -7.31 8.77
C ARG A 102 48.04 -7.94 9.01
N LEU A 103 47.06 -7.14 9.47
CA LEU A 103 45.69 -7.60 9.67
C LEU A 103 45.00 -7.98 8.36
N GLU A 104 45.24 -7.22 7.29
CA GLU A 104 44.75 -7.54 5.95
C GLU A 104 45.33 -8.88 5.46
N ALA A 105 46.63 -9.11 5.62
CA ALA A 105 47.25 -10.39 5.28
C ALA A 105 46.69 -11.58 6.10
N LEU A 106 46.40 -11.38 7.39
CA LEU A 106 45.76 -12.41 8.22
C LEU A 106 44.32 -12.67 7.80
N SER A 107 43.58 -11.62 7.42
CA SER A 107 42.23 -11.71 6.89
C SER A 107 42.22 -12.52 5.58
N ASP A 108 43.15 -12.24 4.67
CA ASP A 108 43.28 -12.98 3.41
C ASP A 108 43.65 -14.44 3.62
N GLU A 109 44.55 -14.75 4.55
CA GLU A 109 44.88 -16.14 4.87
C GLU A 109 43.68 -16.87 5.49
N THR A 110 42.96 -16.21 6.41
CA THR A 110 41.74 -16.77 7.01
C THR A 110 40.66 -17.00 5.94
N ARG A 111 40.53 -16.09 4.98
CA ARG A 111 39.60 -16.21 3.86
C ARG A 111 39.96 -17.40 2.96
N LYS A 112 41.23 -17.56 2.63
CA LYS A 112 41.73 -18.71 1.86
C LYS A 112 41.47 -20.03 2.59
N GLU A 113 41.67 -20.07 3.90
CA GLU A 113 41.40 -21.26 4.69
C GLU A 113 39.90 -21.59 4.75
N LEU A 114 39.05 -20.58 4.90
CA LEU A 114 37.60 -20.76 4.83
C LEU A 114 37.15 -21.28 3.46
N GLU A 115 37.73 -20.77 2.38
CA GLU A 115 37.44 -21.25 1.02
C GLU A 115 37.88 -22.71 0.82
N ARG A 116 39.03 -23.12 1.37
CA ARG A 116 39.46 -24.53 1.41
C ARG A 116 38.47 -25.41 2.17
N LEU A 117 37.99 -24.95 3.33
CA LEU A 117 37.00 -25.69 4.12
C LEU A 117 35.66 -25.82 3.38
N VAL A 118 35.14 -24.73 2.82
CA VAL A 118 33.88 -24.74 2.04
C VAL A 118 33.98 -25.69 0.86
N THR A 119 35.11 -25.68 0.14
CA THR A 119 35.31 -26.59 -1.01
C THR A 119 35.44 -28.05 -0.56
N ALA A 120 36.07 -28.34 0.57
CA ALA A 120 36.13 -29.68 1.15
C ALA A 120 34.73 -30.17 1.57
N THR A 121 33.96 -29.35 2.30
CA THR A 121 32.59 -29.68 2.72
C THR A 121 31.68 -29.90 1.51
N ARG A 122 31.77 -29.06 0.47
CA ARG A 122 31.00 -29.27 -0.77
C ARG A 122 31.31 -30.63 -1.41
N LYS A 123 32.59 -31.00 -1.54
CA LYS A 123 32.98 -32.31 -2.07
C LYS A 123 32.41 -33.46 -1.24
N GLU A 124 32.44 -33.33 0.08
CA GLU A 124 31.88 -34.35 0.99
C GLU A 124 30.35 -34.45 0.87
N THR A 125 29.64 -33.32 0.77
CA THR A 125 28.18 -33.31 0.55
C THR A 125 27.79 -33.93 -0.79
N VAL A 126 28.54 -33.67 -1.87
CA VAL A 126 28.32 -34.30 -3.18
C VAL A 126 28.52 -35.81 -3.07
N LYS A 127 29.59 -36.26 -2.42
CA LYS A 127 29.84 -37.69 -2.20
C LYS A 127 28.72 -38.35 -1.39
N MET A 128 28.24 -37.71 -0.32
CA MET A 128 27.10 -38.23 0.46
C MET A 128 25.81 -38.28 -0.37
N ALA A 129 25.56 -37.28 -1.23
CA ALA A 129 24.41 -37.26 -2.11
C ALA A 129 24.48 -38.37 -3.17
N GLU A 130 25.65 -38.59 -3.78
CA GLU A 130 25.89 -39.70 -4.72
C GLU A 130 25.69 -41.06 -4.05
N GLU A 131 26.20 -41.25 -2.82
CA GLU A 131 25.99 -42.46 -2.04
C GLU A 131 24.51 -42.68 -1.68
N GLN A 132 23.76 -41.61 -1.35
CA GLN A 132 22.32 -41.70 -1.10
C GLN A 132 21.53 -42.01 -2.38
N LEU A 133 21.91 -41.42 -3.51
CA LEU A 133 21.29 -41.69 -4.80
C LEU A 133 21.49 -43.16 -5.20
N ALA A 134 22.73 -43.66 -5.09
CA ALA A 134 23.03 -45.08 -5.35
C ALA A 134 22.24 -46.03 -4.43
N ARG A 135 22.06 -45.69 -3.15
CA ARG A 135 21.20 -46.47 -2.23
C ARG A 135 19.73 -46.40 -2.62
N SER A 136 19.26 -45.24 -3.05
CA SER A 136 17.88 -45.02 -3.47
C SER A 136 17.58 -45.79 -4.75
N ASP A 137 18.50 -45.77 -5.73
CA ASP A 137 18.37 -46.53 -6.98
C ASP A 137 18.25 -48.03 -6.72
N VAL A 138 19.06 -48.59 -5.81
CA VAL A 138 18.94 -50.00 -5.40
C VAL A 138 17.59 -50.30 -4.73
N GLN A 139 17.06 -49.37 -3.92
CA GLN A 139 15.73 -49.53 -3.32
C GLN A 139 14.62 -49.42 -4.35
N LEU A 140 14.76 -48.52 -5.33
CA LEU A 140 13.80 -48.28 -6.40
C LEU A 140 13.77 -49.47 -7.36
N GLU A 141 14.92 -50.04 -7.71
CA GLU A 141 15.02 -51.28 -8.50
C GLU A 141 14.36 -52.47 -7.78
N LYS A 142 14.51 -52.56 -6.45
CA LYS A 142 13.84 -53.57 -5.61
C LYS A 142 12.31 -53.36 -5.57
N LEU A 143 11.85 -52.12 -5.50
CA LEU A 143 10.43 -51.76 -5.53
C LEU A 143 9.81 -51.99 -6.91
N VAL A 144 10.51 -51.65 -8.00
CA VAL A 144 10.08 -51.87 -9.39
C VAL A 144 9.96 -53.37 -9.67
N SER A 145 10.90 -54.18 -9.16
CA SER A 145 10.82 -55.65 -9.25
C SER A 145 9.64 -56.24 -8.44
N GLY A 146 9.22 -55.59 -7.35
CA GLY A 146 8.04 -55.99 -6.59
C GLY A 146 6.71 -55.46 -7.15
N LEU A 147 6.73 -54.31 -7.83
CA LEU A 147 5.55 -53.67 -8.41
C LEU A 147 5.17 -54.25 -9.77
N SER A 148 6.11 -54.78 -10.57
CA SER A 148 5.82 -55.31 -11.92
C SER A 148 4.80 -56.45 -11.97
N LEU A 149 4.57 -57.14 -10.84
CA LEU A 149 3.54 -58.18 -10.69
C LEU A 149 2.21 -57.66 -10.10
N SER A 150 2.20 -56.50 -9.44
CA SER A 150 1.03 -55.97 -8.71
C SER A 150 0.33 -54.81 -9.41
N THR A 151 1.01 -54.04 -10.27
CA THR A 151 0.44 -52.83 -10.88
C THR A 151 -0.44 -53.12 -12.11
N ASN A 152 -0.14 -54.16 -12.90
CA ASN A 152 -0.97 -54.50 -14.06
C ASN A 152 -2.40 -54.91 -13.65
N GLU A 153 -2.53 -55.66 -12.54
CA GLU A 153 -3.83 -56.10 -12.02
C GLU A 153 -4.66 -54.96 -11.40
N LEU A 154 -4.01 -53.92 -10.85
CA LEU A 154 -4.67 -52.75 -10.28
C LEU A 154 -5.04 -51.71 -11.35
N VAL A 155 -4.22 -51.57 -12.39
CA VAL A 155 -4.51 -50.69 -13.53
C VAL A 155 -5.69 -51.23 -14.34
N ASP A 156 -5.79 -52.54 -14.58
CA ASP A 156 -6.95 -53.13 -15.25
C ASP A 156 -8.24 -52.99 -14.44
N LYS A 157 -8.17 -53.08 -13.10
CA LYS A 157 -9.31 -52.83 -12.20
C LYS A 157 -9.71 -51.34 -12.15
N ALA A 158 -8.74 -50.43 -12.21
CA ALA A 158 -9.01 -49.00 -12.25
C ALA A 158 -9.58 -48.55 -13.60
N LEU A 159 -9.13 -49.14 -14.71
CA LEU A 159 -9.64 -48.85 -16.05
C LEU A 159 -11.06 -49.40 -16.25
N THR A 160 -11.37 -50.59 -15.71
CA THR A 160 -12.75 -51.11 -15.69
C THR A 160 -13.67 -50.26 -14.82
N ALA A 161 -13.24 -49.90 -13.60
CA ALA A 161 -14.02 -49.01 -12.74
C ALA A 161 -14.24 -47.60 -13.34
N ARG A 162 -13.27 -47.09 -14.12
CA ARG A 162 -13.42 -45.84 -14.86
C ARG A 162 -14.45 -45.97 -15.99
N GLY A 163 -14.41 -47.05 -16.78
CA GLY A 163 -15.40 -47.32 -17.82
C GLY A 163 -16.82 -47.45 -17.26
N ASP A 164 -16.97 -48.14 -16.12
CA ASP A 164 -18.26 -48.27 -15.44
C ASP A 164 -18.77 -46.91 -14.91
N ASN A 165 -17.87 -46.05 -14.43
CA ASN A 165 -18.24 -44.70 -13.99
C ASN A 165 -18.58 -43.77 -15.15
N GLU A 166 -17.86 -43.85 -16.28
CA GLU A 166 -18.20 -43.10 -17.50
C GLU A 166 -19.57 -43.53 -18.06
N ALA A 167 -19.90 -44.82 -18.02
CA ALA A 167 -21.23 -45.33 -18.39
C ALA A 167 -22.34 -44.81 -17.46
N ARG A 168 -22.10 -44.80 -16.14
CA ARG A 168 -23.05 -44.26 -15.14
C ARG A 168 -23.26 -42.76 -15.29
N VAL A 169 -22.21 -42.00 -15.64
CA VAL A 169 -22.32 -40.57 -15.91
C VAL A 169 -23.16 -40.33 -17.16
N ALA A 170 -22.92 -41.09 -18.24
CA ALA A 170 -23.71 -40.98 -19.47
C ALA A 170 -25.20 -41.33 -19.24
N GLU A 171 -25.49 -42.31 -18.39
CA GLU A 171 -26.85 -42.67 -17.98
C GLU A 171 -27.51 -41.53 -17.19
N LEU A 172 -26.83 -40.97 -16.19
CA LEU A 172 -27.33 -39.83 -15.41
C LEU A 172 -27.54 -38.57 -16.27
N GLU A 173 -26.67 -38.31 -17.25
CA GLU A 173 -26.84 -37.20 -18.20
C GLU A 173 -28.02 -37.42 -19.16
N SER A 174 -28.30 -38.67 -19.53
CA SER A 174 -29.49 -39.04 -20.30
C SER A 174 -30.76 -38.83 -19.46
N ASP A 175 -30.75 -39.28 -18.21
CA ASP A 175 -31.88 -39.13 -17.29
C ASP A 175 -32.18 -37.66 -16.96
N LEU A 176 -31.13 -36.84 -16.76
CA LEU A 176 -31.28 -35.40 -16.56
C LEU A 176 -31.90 -34.72 -17.79
N ARG A 177 -31.47 -35.07 -19.00
CA ARG A 177 -32.09 -34.55 -20.23
C ARG A 177 -33.56 -34.94 -20.33
N ASN A 178 -33.89 -36.21 -20.09
CA ASN A 178 -35.26 -36.70 -20.10
C ASN A 178 -36.14 -36.02 -19.04
N ALA A 179 -35.60 -35.81 -17.84
CA ALA A 179 -36.29 -35.10 -16.76
C ALA A 179 -36.54 -33.64 -17.14
N ASN A 180 -35.55 -32.97 -17.74
CA ASN A 180 -35.68 -31.58 -18.18
C ASN A 180 -36.72 -31.43 -19.31
N ASP A 181 -36.72 -32.34 -20.28
CA ASP A 181 -37.74 -32.37 -21.35
C ASP A 181 -39.15 -32.65 -20.80
N ARG A 182 -39.27 -33.42 -19.72
CA ARG A 182 -40.54 -33.65 -19.03
C ARG A 182 -40.99 -32.38 -18.28
N VAL A 183 -40.08 -31.70 -17.58
CA VAL A 183 -40.39 -30.44 -16.89
C VAL A 183 -40.88 -29.41 -17.89
N LYS A 184 -40.17 -29.23 -19.02
CA LYS A 184 -40.56 -28.29 -20.07
C LYS A 184 -41.97 -28.57 -20.62
N ARG A 185 -42.29 -29.84 -20.88
CA ARG A 185 -43.65 -30.24 -21.29
C ARG A 185 -44.70 -29.92 -20.22
N LEU A 186 -44.41 -30.19 -18.95
CA LEU A 186 -45.32 -29.87 -17.85
C LEU A 186 -45.52 -28.35 -17.68
N GLU A 187 -44.47 -27.54 -17.88
CA GLU A 187 -44.57 -26.08 -17.89
C GLU A 187 -45.45 -25.56 -19.02
N GLU A 188 -45.30 -26.11 -20.23
CA GLU A 188 -46.15 -25.80 -21.39
C GLU A 188 -47.62 -26.19 -21.13
N GLU A 189 -47.89 -27.39 -20.61
CA GLU A 189 -49.24 -27.83 -20.23
C GLU A 189 -49.85 -26.95 -19.13
N LEU A 190 -49.06 -26.52 -18.14
CA LEU A 190 -49.51 -25.65 -17.06
C LEU A 190 -49.83 -24.23 -17.59
N ALA A 191 -49.03 -23.72 -18.51
CA ALA A 191 -49.30 -22.45 -19.18
C ALA A 191 -50.60 -22.51 -19.99
N GLU A 192 -50.84 -23.60 -20.71
CA GLU A 192 -52.09 -23.82 -21.44
C GLU A 192 -53.29 -23.93 -20.49
N ALA A 193 -53.17 -24.71 -19.41
CA ALA A 193 -54.22 -24.83 -18.40
C ALA A 193 -54.56 -23.46 -17.77
N ARG A 194 -53.56 -22.62 -17.47
CA ARG A 194 -53.76 -21.24 -17.00
C ARG A 194 -54.47 -20.37 -18.04
N ALA A 195 -54.13 -20.51 -19.32
CA ALA A 195 -54.79 -19.79 -20.41
C ALA A 195 -56.24 -20.24 -20.64
N GLN A 196 -56.57 -21.50 -20.34
CA GLN A 196 -57.95 -21.98 -20.32
C GLN A 196 -58.70 -21.48 -19.08
N LEU A 197 -58.05 -21.47 -17.90
CA LEU A 197 -58.62 -20.97 -16.66
C LEU A 197 -58.95 -19.47 -16.73
N SER A 198 -58.16 -18.67 -17.45
CA SER A 198 -58.43 -17.24 -17.64
C SER A 198 -59.70 -16.95 -18.46
N LYS A 199 -60.22 -17.94 -19.19
CA LYS A 199 -61.52 -17.85 -19.89
C LYS A 199 -62.71 -18.15 -18.96
N VAL A 200 -62.48 -18.77 -17.81
CA VAL A 200 -63.54 -19.13 -16.86
C VAL A 200 -64.27 -17.90 -16.30
N PRO A 201 -63.62 -16.81 -15.88
CA PRO A 201 -64.32 -15.59 -15.45
C PRO A 201 -65.23 -15.02 -16.53
N GLN A 202 -64.82 -15.10 -17.79
CA GLN A 202 -65.57 -14.61 -18.95
C GLN A 202 -66.83 -15.47 -19.19
N LEU A 203 -66.68 -16.80 -19.12
CA LEU A 203 -67.80 -17.73 -19.18
C LEU A 203 -68.74 -17.59 -17.97
N GLU A 204 -68.21 -17.32 -16.77
CA GLU A 204 -69.02 -17.06 -15.57
C GLU A 204 -69.82 -15.76 -15.68
N THR A 205 -69.26 -14.70 -16.29
CA THR A 205 -70.01 -13.47 -16.59
C THR A 205 -71.10 -13.70 -17.64
N GLU A 206 -70.79 -14.43 -18.72
CA GLU A 206 -71.78 -14.78 -19.75
C GLU A 206 -72.91 -15.62 -19.16
N LEU A 207 -72.58 -16.58 -18.30
CA LEU A 207 -73.56 -17.41 -17.61
C LEU A 207 -74.45 -16.60 -16.67
N ARG A 208 -73.88 -15.65 -15.91
CA ARG A 208 -74.67 -14.74 -15.08
C ARG A 208 -75.64 -13.92 -15.93
N HIS A 209 -75.18 -13.40 -17.06
CA HIS A 209 -76.02 -12.66 -17.99
C HIS A 209 -77.15 -13.52 -18.57
N GLN A 210 -76.87 -14.74 -19.02
CA GLN A 210 -77.90 -15.66 -19.49
C GLN A 210 -78.91 -16.02 -18.40
N LYS A 211 -78.44 -16.25 -17.16
CA LYS A 211 -79.32 -16.51 -16.02
C LYS A 211 -80.25 -15.33 -15.75
N GLU A 212 -79.72 -14.11 -15.79
CA GLU A 212 -80.51 -12.88 -15.66
C GLU A 212 -81.57 -12.76 -16.77
N LEU A 213 -81.21 -13.03 -18.03
CA LEU A 213 -82.13 -13.05 -19.16
C LEU A 213 -83.24 -14.09 -18.97
N VAL A 214 -82.91 -15.29 -18.49
CA VAL A 214 -83.90 -16.33 -18.19
C VAL A 214 -84.85 -15.92 -17.07
N THR A 215 -84.35 -15.31 -15.99
CA THR A 215 -85.24 -14.76 -14.94
C THR A 215 -86.10 -13.62 -15.46
N ARG A 216 -85.57 -12.70 -16.27
CA ARG A 216 -86.34 -11.61 -16.87
C ARG A 216 -87.43 -12.14 -17.79
N ALA A 217 -87.12 -13.11 -18.64
CA ALA A 217 -88.10 -13.77 -19.50
C ALA A 217 -89.17 -14.53 -18.68
N GLY A 218 -88.78 -15.15 -17.57
CA GLY A 218 -89.71 -15.75 -16.60
C GLY A 218 -90.65 -14.73 -15.96
N ASP A 219 -90.13 -13.57 -15.57
CA ASP A 219 -90.93 -12.47 -14.99
C ASP A 219 -91.86 -11.82 -16.02
N GLU A 220 -91.40 -11.62 -17.25
CA GLU A 220 -92.23 -11.12 -18.36
C GLU A 220 -93.34 -12.11 -18.70
N ARG A 221 -93.05 -13.40 -18.72
CA ARG A 221 -94.08 -14.44 -18.87
C ARG A 221 -95.07 -14.42 -17.72
N ASN A 222 -94.63 -14.30 -16.47
CA ASN A 222 -95.53 -14.16 -15.32
C ASN A 222 -96.41 -12.91 -15.41
N ARG A 223 -95.90 -11.80 -15.96
CA ARG A 223 -96.70 -10.59 -16.22
C ARG A 223 -97.70 -10.81 -17.35
N ALA A 224 -97.29 -11.47 -18.44
CA ALA A 224 -98.17 -11.81 -19.56
C ALA A 224 -99.28 -12.78 -19.12
N ASP A 225 -98.97 -13.79 -18.31
CA ASP A 225 -99.94 -14.73 -17.74
C ASP A 225 -100.92 -14.00 -16.80
N LYS A 226 -100.43 -13.08 -15.95
CA LYS A 226 -101.30 -12.23 -15.11
C LYS A 226 -102.18 -11.28 -15.93
N TRP A 227 -101.64 -10.69 -17.00
CA TRP A 227 -102.39 -9.82 -17.90
C TRP A 227 -103.47 -10.60 -18.66
N LEU A 228 -103.14 -11.78 -19.17
CA LEU A 228 -104.09 -12.67 -19.83
C LEU A 228 -105.20 -13.13 -18.87
N ILE A 229 -104.86 -13.48 -17.63
CA ILE A 229 -105.85 -13.81 -16.58
C ILE A 229 -106.75 -12.61 -16.28
N ALA A 230 -106.20 -11.41 -16.19
CA ALA A 230 -106.97 -10.18 -15.97
C ALA A 230 -107.86 -9.82 -17.16
N GLU A 231 -107.37 -9.98 -18.40
CA GLU A 231 -108.11 -9.71 -19.63
C GLU A 231 -109.25 -10.71 -19.85
N ILE A 232 -109.01 -12.00 -19.56
CA ILE A 232 -110.05 -13.03 -19.55
C ILE A 232 -111.11 -12.69 -18.50
N ALA A 233 -110.71 -12.29 -17.29
CA ALA A 233 -111.63 -11.88 -16.23
C ALA A 233 -112.47 -10.63 -16.62
N ASN A 234 -111.88 -9.67 -17.32
CA ASN A 234 -112.56 -8.46 -17.78
C ASN A 234 -113.53 -8.73 -18.93
N CYS A 235 -113.19 -9.65 -19.85
CA CYS A 235 -114.05 -10.02 -20.98
C CYS A 235 -115.20 -10.97 -20.58
N THR A 236 -115.12 -11.68 -19.45
CA THR A 236 -116.10 -12.73 -19.10
C THR A 236 -117.14 -12.34 -18.04
N GLY A 237 -116.94 -11.28 -17.25
CA GLY A 237 -118.00 -10.69 -16.40
C GLY A 237 -118.76 -11.68 -15.48
N LEU A 238 -118.19 -12.85 -15.16
CA LEU A 238 -118.86 -13.92 -14.42
C LEU A 238 -117.87 -14.66 -13.49
N PRO A 239 -118.27 -14.96 -12.24
CA PRO A 239 -117.50 -15.82 -11.35
C PRO A 239 -117.77 -17.28 -11.73
N LEU A 240 -116.79 -17.99 -12.29
CA LEU A 240 -116.98 -19.39 -12.70
C LEU A 240 -116.25 -20.40 -11.82
N SER A 241 -117.12 -21.13 -11.11
CA SER A 241 -116.97 -22.48 -10.56
C SER A 241 -116.64 -23.52 -11.65
N LEU A 242 -115.91 -24.56 -11.22
CA LEU A 242 -115.56 -25.81 -11.91
C LEU A 242 -116.59 -26.32 -12.94
N GLY A 243 -116.11 -26.82 -14.08
CA GLY A 243 -116.89 -27.66 -14.99
C GLY A 243 -116.09 -28.13 -16.20
N ASN A 244 -116.16 -29.43 -16.50
CA ASN A 244 -115.42 -30.15 -17.54
C ASN A 244 -115.79 -29.78 -18.98
N GLN A 245 -114.89 -30.21 -19.88
CA GLN A 245 -115.07 -30.55 -21.31
C GLN A 245 -114.91 -29.45 -22.37
N GLY A 246 -113.76 -29.54 -23.06
CA GLY A 246 -113.73 -29.82 -24.49
C GLY A 246 -114.02 -28.65 -25.42
N LEU A 247 -112.98 -27.87 -25.76
CA LEU A 247 -112.73 -27.21 -27.05
C LEU A 247 -111.58 -26.21 -26.85
N LEU A 248 -110.35 -26.55 -27.25
CA LEU A 248 -109.26 -25.57 -27.43
C LEU A 248 -108.09 -26.18 -28.22
N LEU A 249 -108.36 -26.47 -29.49
CA LEU A 249 -107.37 -26.95 -30.46
C LEU A 249 -106.35 -25.87 -30.91
N ASP A 250 -106.49 -24.62 -30.47
CA ASP A 250 -105.48 -23.57 -30.72
C ASP A 250 -104.51 -23.33 -29.54
N SER A 251 -104.76 -23.91 -28.35
CA SER A 251 -103.81 -23.82 -27.22
C SER A 251 -102.69 -24.86 -27.27
N GLN A 252 -102.84 -25.89 -28.10
CA GLN A 252 -101.89 -27.00 -28.17
C GLN A 252 -100.59 -26.61 -28.92
N LYS A 253 -100.63 -25.57 -29.78
CA LYS A 253 -99.43 -25.02 -30.43
C LYS A 253 -98.58 -24.20 -29.46
N SER A 254 -99.22 -23.40 -28.60
CA SER A 254 -98.55 -22.59 -27.57
C SER A 254 -97.96 -23.47 -26.45
N LEU A 255 -98.65 -24.54 -26.04
CA LEU A 255 -98.09 -25.53 -25.11
C LEU A 255 -96.94 -26.34 -25.72
N ARG A 256 -96.96 -26.63 -27.02
CA ARG A 256 -95.86 -27.33 -27.70
C ARG A 256 -94.62 -26.44 -27.82
N GLU A 257 -94.77 -25.15 -28.15
CA GLU A 257 -93.67 -24.16 -28.06
C GLU A 257 -93.15 -23.96 -26.63
N LEU A 258 -94.01 -24.09 -25.62
CA LEU A 258 -93.61 -23.98 -24.22
C LEU A 258 -92.88 -25.22 -23.69
N VAL A 259 -93.28 -26.40 -24.15
CA VAL A 259 -92.57 -27.66 -23.88
C VAL A 259 -91.22 -27.68 -24.61
N ASP A 260 -91.13 -27.13 -25.83
CA ASP A 260 -89.87 -26.99 -26.55
C ASP A 260 -88.94 -25.94 -25.91
N LYS A 261 -89.48 -24.84 -25.35
CA LYS A 261 -88.70 -23.92 -24.49
C LYS A 261 -88.29 -24.57 -23.16
N GLY A 262 -89.13 -25.43 -22.59
CA GLY A 262 -88.82 -26.21 -21.38
C GLY A 262 -87.70 -27.23 -21.62
N LYS A 263 -87.70 -27.90 -22.77
CA LYS A 263 -86.58 -28.76 -23.21
C LYS A 263 -85.28 -27.98 -23.31
N ASN A 264 -85.32 -26.76 -23.84
CA ASN A 264 -84.15 -25.89 -23.90
C ASN A 264 -83.60 -25.54 -22.50
N THR A 265 -84.48 -25.34 -21.50
CA THR A 265 -84.02 -25.12 -20.11
C THR A 265 -83.41 -26.36 -19.44
N GLU A 266 -83.89 -27.56 -19.78
CA GLU A 266 -83.31 -28.81 -19.28
C GLU A 266 -81.97 -29.13 -19.96
N GLU A 267 -81.85 -28.85 -21.26
CA GLU A 267 -80.58 -28.93 -21.99
C GLU A 267 -79.54 -27.95 -21.44
N ILE A 268 -79.92 -26.71 -21.15
CA ILE A 268 -79.03 -25.72 -20.50
C ILE A 268 -78.64 -26.20 -19.10
N ARG A 269 -79.56 -26.78 -18.32
CA ARG A 269 -79.25 -27.33 -16.98
C ARG A 269 -78.29 -28.51 -17.07
N ASN A 270 -78.49 -29.40 -18.04
CA ASN A 270 -77.61 -30.55 -18.26
C ASN A 270 -76.23 -30.11 -18.77
N GLY A 271 -76.17 -29.14 -19.68
CA GLY A 271 -74.93 -28.51 -20.14
C GLY A 271 -74.17 -27.83 -18.99
N LEU A 272 -74.89 -27.14 -18.10
CA LEU A 272 -74.32 -26.56 -16.89
C LEU A 272 -73.77 -27.59 -15.92
N LYS A 273 -74.49 -28.70 -15.73
CA LYS A 273 -74.04 -29.79 -14.88
C LYS A 273 -72.80 -30.47 -15.47
N ALA A 274 -72.73 -30.65 -16.78
CA ALA A 274 -71.57 -31.19 -17.47
C ALA A 274 -70.36 -30.24 -17.34
N ALA A 275 -70.53 -28.94 -17.62
CA ALA A 275 -69.46 -27.94 -17.47
C ALA A 275 -68.96 -27.85 -16.02
N ARG A 276 -69.85 -27.97 -15.03
CA ARG A 276 -69.46 -28.01 -13.62
C ARG A 276 -68.63 -29.24 -13.29
N ASN A 277 -69.03 -30.41 -13.78
CA ASN A 277 -68.27 -31.65 -13.58
C ASN A 277 -66.89 -31.58 -14.25
N GLU A 278 -66.79 -30.96 -15.42
CA GLU A 278 -65.52 -30.75 -16.13
C GLU A 278 -64.59 -29.79 -15.37
N ILE A 279 -65.14 -28.70 -14.82
CA ILE A 279 -64.38 -27.78 -13.94
C ILE A 279 -63.91 -28.50 -12.67
N ASP A 280 -64.77 -29.32 -12.04
CA ASP A 280 -64.41 -30.04 -10.83
C ASP A 280 -63.34 -31.12 -11.12
N SER A 281 -63.39 -31.78 -12.28
CA SER A 281 -62.35 -32.70 -12.76
C SER A 281 -61.03 -31.97 -13.04
N GLY A 282 -61.06 -30.81 -13.71
CA GLY A 282 -59.87 -30.00 -13.95
C GLY A 282 -59.22 -29.47 -12.67
N LYS A 283 -60.02 -29.17 -11.64
CA LYS A 283 -59.51 -28.80 -10.30
C LYS A 283 -58.80 -29.95 -9.61
N THR A 284 -59.31 -31.18 -9.72
CA THR A 284 -58.63 -32.35 -9.16
C THR A 284 -57.31 -32.63 -9.87
N ASP A 285 -57.26 -32.50 -11.20
CA ASP A 285 -56.02 -32.71 -11.97
C ASP A 285 -54.97 -31.64 -11.64
N LEU A 286 -55.37 -30.38 -11.49
CA LEU A 286 -54.47 -29.31 -11.04
C LEU A 286 -53.88 -29.58 -9.66
N ARG A 287 -54.70 -30.05 -8.71
CA ARG A 287 -54.19 -30.42 -7.38
C ARG A 287 -53.20 -31.58 -7.44
N ASN A 288 -53.46 -32.59 -8.28
CA ASN A 288 -52.54 -33.71 -8.46
C ASN A 288 -51.20 -33.24 -9.05
N LYS A 289 -51.22 -32.40 -10.10
CA LYS A 289 -50.00 -31.81 -10.67
C LYS A 289 -49.25 -30.94 -9.66
N GLU A 290 -49.95 -30.18 -8.82
CA GLU A 290 -49.34 -29.37 -7.75
C GLU A 290 -48.63 -30.25 -6.71
N THR A 291 -49.23 -31.39 -6.33
CA THR A 291 -48.58 -32.34 -5.42
C THR A 291 -47.35 -33.02 -6.04
N GLU A 292 -47.38 -33.31 -7.36
CA GLU A 292 -46.23 -33.87 -8.07
C GLU A 292 -45.07 -32.86 -8.14
N LEU A 293 -45.36 -31.59 -8.44
CA LEU A 293 -44.36 -30.51 -8.44
C LEU A 293 -43.69 -30.35 -7.08
N ARG A 294 -44.48 -30.38 -5.99
CA ARG A 294 -43.94 -30.29 -4.62
C ARG A 294 -42.99 -31.46 -4.31
N GLY A 295 -43.34 -32.68 -4.72
CA GLY A 295 -42.45 -33.84 -4.57
C GLY A 295 -41.14 -33.68 -5.34
N LYS A 296 -41.17 -33.05 -6.52
CA LYS A 296 -39.95 -32.74 -7.30
C LYS A 296 -39.10 -31.64 -6.70
N GLU A 297 -39.70 -30.62 -6.07
CA GLU A 297 -38.96 -29.61 -5.31
C GLU A 297 -38.20 -30.23 -4.14
N GLU A 298 -38.82 -31.18 -3.42
CA GLU A 298 -38.17 -31.93 -2.34
C GLU A 298 -36.98 -32.78 -2.85
N GLU A 299 -37.11 -33.45 -4.00
CA GLU A 299 -36.00 -34.17 -4.65
C GLU A 299 -34.83 -33.23 -5.00
N ILE A 300 -35.11 -32.04 -5.53
CA ILE A 300 -34.08 -31.04 -5.85
C ILE A 300 -33.36 -30.58 -4.58
N GLN A 301 -34.10 -30.35 -3.50
CA GLN A 301 -33.52 -29.93 -2.22
C GLN A 301 -32.60 -31.00 -1.63
N GLN A 302 -32.99 -32.28 -1.69
CA GLN A 302 -32.13 -33.40 -1.27
C GLN A 302 -30.84 -33.51 -2.10
N LEU A 303 -30.93 -33.29 -3.42
CA LEU A 303 -29.74 -33.28 -4.28
C LEU A 303 -28.79 -32.13 -3.94
N GLN A 304 -29.32 -30.94 -3.63
CA GLN A 304 -28.51 -29.80 -3.19
C GLN A 304 -27.80 -30.06 -1.86
N GLU A 305 -28.48 -30.69 -0.89
CA GLU A 305 -27.87 -31.08 0.39
C GLU A 305 -26.74 -32.11 0.20
N SER A 306 -26.95 -33.11 -0.66
CA SER A 306 -25.93 -34.11 -1.01
C SER A 306 -24.68 -33.46 -1.63
N LEU A 307 -24.88 -32.48 -2.52
CA LEU A 307 -23.81 -31.74 -3.19
C LEU A 307 -22.99 -30.90 -2.20
N ALA A 308 -23.67 -30.20 -1.28
CA ALA A 308 -23.00 -29.45 -0.20
C ALA A 308 -22.17 -30.36 0.72
N THR A 309 -22.69 -31.56 1.01
CA THR A 309 -22.00 -32.55 1.84
C THR A 309 -20.73 -33.07 1.16
N MET A 310 -20.80 -33.36 -0.14
CA MET A 310 -19.63 -33.74 -0.94
C MET A 310 -18.58 -32.63 -1.00
N GLN A 311 -19.00 -31.38 -1.20
CA GLN A 311 -18.10 -30.23 -1.26
C GLN A 311 -17.38 -30.00 0.07
N SER A 312 -18.09 -30.12 1.20
CA SER A 312 -17.47 -30.05 2.53
C SER A 312 -16.44 -31.16 2.76
N ARG A 313 -16.70 -32.37 2.28
CA ARG A 313 -15.75 -33.49 2.38
C ARG A 313 -14.49 -33.24 1.57
N MET A 314 -14.63 -32.63 0.40
CA MET A 314 -13.51 -32.26 -0.47
C MET A 314 -12.59 -31.23 0.19
N ASN A 315 -13.16 -30.16 0.74
CA ASN A 315 -12.40 -29.11 1.44
C ASN A 315 -11.65 -29.64 2.67
N ARG A 316 -12.23 -30.63 3.37
CA ARG A 316 -11.58 -31.27 4.53
C ARG A 316 -10.34 -32.07 4.11
N MET A 317 -10.42 -32.82 3.02
CA MET A 317 -9.26 -33.57 2.50
C MET A 317 -8.14 -32.62 2.06
N GLU A 318 -8.48 -31.46 1.49
CA GLU A 318 -7.51 -30.44 1.09
C GLU A 318 -6.79 -29.81 2.30
N GLN A 319 -7.52 -29.52 3.38
CA GLN A 319 -6.92 -29.02 4.64
C GLN A 319 -6.06 -30.06 5.35
N GLU A 320 -6.45 -31.34 5.33
CA GLU A 320 -5.65 -32.43 5.91
C GLU A 320 -4.34 -32.63 5.13
N GLY A 321 -4.32 -32.37 3.81
CA GLY A 321 -3.10 -32.36 3.00
C GLY A 321 -2.10 -31.25 3.36
N GLN A 322 -2.57 -30.08 3.82
CA GLN A 322 -1.70 -28.96 4.21
C GLN A 322 -1.13 -29.06 5.63
N ARG A 323 -1.73 -29.86 6.53
CA ARG A 323 -1.25 -30.02 7.92
C ARG A 323 -0.20 -31.12 8.12
N GLY A 324 0.15 -31.88 7.08
CA GLY A 324 1.05 -33.03 7.17
C GLY A 324 2.54 -32.70 7.40
N ASP A 325 2.98 -31.46 7.18
CA ASP A 325 4.43 -31.13 7.12
C ASP A 325 5.01 -30.46 8.38
N SER A 326 4.26 -30.38 9.48
CA SER A 326 4.69 -29.68 10.70
C SER A 326 4.61 -30.53 11.96
N GLY A 327 5.36 -31.65 12.00
CA GLY A 327 5.52 -32.34 13.28
C GLY A 327 6.32 -33.64 13.31
N SER A 328 7.66 -33.56 13.27
CA SER A 328 8.49 -34.55 13.97
C SER A 328 9.89 -34.00 14.28
N SER A 329 10.02 -33.27 15.39
CA SER A 329 11.33 -33.04 16.03
C SER A 329 11.32 -33.58 17.45
N SER A 330 11.97 -34.73 17.56
CA SER A 330 12.11 -35.54 18.76
C SER A 330 13.07 -34.86 19.75
N LYS A 331 12.55 -34.54 20.94
CA LYS A 331 13.29 -34.11 22.12
C LYS A 331 14.46 -35.04 22.42
N ARG A 332 15.70 -34.56 22.28
CA ARG A 332 16.82 -35.01 23.12
C ARG A 332 17.41 -33.84 23.90
N ARG A 333 17.50 -34.08 25.21
CA ARG A 333 18.10 -33.23 26.23
C ARG A 333 19.55 -32.90 25.87
N MET A 334 19.93 -31.62 25.90
CA MET A 334 21.25 -31.20 26.35
C MET A 334 21.10 -29.93 27.19
N ALA A 335 21.48 -30.07 28.46
CA ALA A 335 21.63 -28.98 29.39
C ALA A 335 22.85 -28.13 29.01
N GLY A 336 22.72 -26.81 29.17
CA GLY A 336 23.86 -25.91 29.29
C GLY A 336 24.43 -25.36 27.99
N ARG A 337 23.79 -24.35 27.40
CA ARG A 337 24.53 -23.33 26.65
C ARG A 337 23.83 -21.99 26.72
N LYS A 338 24.52 -21.04 27.34
CA LYS A 338 24.13 -19.63 27.44
C LYS A 338 23.94 -19.04 26.03
N ARG A 339 22.77 -18.44 25.83
CA ARG A 339 22.47 -17.27 24.98
C ARG A 339 23.47 -17.01 23.83
N ARG A 340 23.16 -17.52 22.64
CA ARG A 340 23.39 -16.83 21.37
C ARG A 340 22.11 -16.99 20.56
N ALA A 341 21.30 -15.95 20.54
CA ALA A 341 20.01 -15.89 19.85
C ALA A 341 20.14 -15.20 18.48
N TYR A 342 21.28 -15.36 17.80
CA TYR A 342 21.57 -14.69 16.52
C TYR A 342 21.90 -15.66 15.37
N ASP A 343 21.88 -16.98 15.60
CA ASP A 343 22.31 -17.96 14.58
C ASP A 343 21.14 -18.60 13.79
N ASP A 344 19.88 -18.27 14.09
CA ASP A 344 18.70 -18.74 13.32
C ASP A 344 18.39 -17.86 12.08
N ALA A 345 19.30 -16.94 11.71
CA ALA A 345 19.16 -16.10 10.52
C ALA A 345 19.72 -16.74 9.23
N GLU A 346 20.20 -17.99 9.29
CA GLU A 346 20.82 -18.65 8.12
C GLU A 346 19.82 -19.10 7.04
N ASP A 347 18.53 -19.21 7.38
CA ASP A 347 17.45 -19.57 6.44
C ASP A 347 16.77 -18.36 5.78
N VAL A 348 17.37 -17.17 5.89
CA VAL A 348 16.94 -16.03 5.06
C VAL A 348 17.42 -16.27 3.64
N ASP A 349 16.46 -16.47 2.73
CA ASP A 349 16.70 -16.68 1.31
C ASP A 349 17.64 -15.58 0.74
N ARG A 350 18.37 -15.92 -0.32
CA ARG A 350 19.38 -15.04 -0.91
C ARG A 350 18.79 -13.70 -1.39
N GLU A 351 17.55 -13.69 -1.85
CA GLU A 351 16.84 -12.47 -2.26
C GLU A 351 16.51 -11.59 -1.06
N THR A 352 15.97 -12.16 0.02
CA THR A 352 15.70 -11.42 1.25
C THR A 352 16.99 -10.88 1.87
N ARG A 353 18.09 -11.65 1.83
CA ARG A 353 19.41 -11.19 2.26
C ARG A 353 19.89 -10.01 1.41
N LYS A 354 19.77 -10.10 0.08
CA LYS A 354 20.11 -9.01 -0.84
C LYS A 354 19.25 -7.77 -0.57
N ALA A 355 17.96 -7.94 -0.31
CA ALA A 355 17.06 -6.85 0.05
C ALA A 355 17.44 -6.17 1.38
N MET A 356 17.86 -6.95 2.39
CA MET A 356 18.38 -6.41 3.66
C MET A 356 19.67 -5.61 3.47
N TRP A 357 20.64 -6.10 2.70
CA TRP A 357 21.87 -5.36 2.41
C TRP A 357 21.57 -4.07 1.62
N ASN A 358 20.64 -4.12 0.67
CA ASN A 358 20.19 -2.93 -0.05
C ASN A 358 19.51 -1.92 0.89
N TRP A 359 18.71 -2.40 1.85
CA TRP A 359 18.10 -1.54 2.86
C TRP A 359 19.15 -0.87 3.77
N GLU A 360 20.12 -1.62 4.28
CA GLU A 360 21.19 -1.07 5.12
C GLU A 360 22.01 0.00 4.37
N SER A 361 22.31 -0.24 3.09
CA SER A 361 22.97 0.77 2.24
C SER A 361 22.11 2.03 2.12
N ARG A 362 20.83 1.88 1.77
CA ARG A 362 19.91 3.02 1.61
C ARG A 362 19.75 3.82 2.90
N VAL A 363 19.71 3.17 4.07
CA VAL A 363 19.67 3.86 5.36
C VAL A 363 20.97 4.62 5.63
N LYS A 364 22.14 4.07 5.28
CA LYS A 364 23.42 4.79 5.39
C LYS A 364 23.50 5.97 4.44
N ASP A 365 22.98 5.82 3.23
CA ASP A 365 22.93 6.88 2.21
C ASP A 365 22.00 8.01 2.65
N ALA A 366 20.80 7.67 3.16
CA ALA A 366 19.88 8.62 3.78
C ALA A 366 20.49 9.37 4.97
N ALA A 367 21.13 8.65 5.89
CA ALA A 367 21.77 9.26 7.05
C ALA A 367 22.93 10.19 6.66
N ARG A 368 23.70 9.82 5.64
CA ARG A 368 24.78 10.64 5.09
C ARG A 368 24.23 11.93 4.49
N LEU A 369 23.20 11.83 3.65
CA LEU A 369 22.55 12.98 3.02
C LEU A 369 22.00 13.95 4.07
N LEU A 370 21.32 13.43 5.10
CA LEU A 370 20.79 14.26 6.20
C LEU A 370 21.89 14.90 7.07
N TYR A 371 23.06 14.28 7.14
CA TYR A 371 24.21 14.85 7.84
C TYR A 371 24.89 15.93 7.00
N GLU A 372 24.91 15.76 5.68
CA GLU A 372 25.50 16.72 4.74
C GLU A 372 24.60 17.92 4.47
N VAL A 373 23.27 17.73 4.45
CA VAL A 373 22.30 18.80 4.22
C VAL A 373 21.88 19.43 5.53
N HIS A 374 22.08 20.73 5.68
CA HIS A 374 21.59 21.50 6.83
C HIS A 374 20.33 22.29 6.44
N PRO A 375 19.11 21.74 6.66
CA PRO A 375 17.88 22.41 6.25
C PRO A 375 17.59 23.61 7.16
N VAL A 376 17.34 24.77 6.55
CA VAL A 376 16.90 26.00 7.22
C VAL A 376 15.57 26.41 6.62
N ILE A 377 14.58 26.69 7.46
CA ILE A 377 13.25 27.11 7.00
C ILE A 377 13.15 28.63 7.07
N VAL A 378 12.66 29.25 6.00
CA VAL A 378 12.37 30.69 5.99
C VAL A 378 11.30 30.98 7.05
N PRO A 379 11.50 32.01 7.91
CA PRO A 379 10.49 32.42 8.88
C PRO A 379 9.14 32.71 8.23
N ASP A 380 8.06 32.58 9.00
CA ASP A 380 6.68 32.90 8.59
C ASP A 380 6.10 32.04 7.45
N THR A 381 6.75 30.93 7.10
CA THR A 381 6.18 29.92 6.19
C THR A 381 5.42 28.85 6.99
N PRO A 382 4.35 28.23 6.45
CA PRO A 382 3.64 27.14 7.12
C PRO A 382 4.43 25.83 7.18
N LEU A 383 5.65 25.81 6.63
CA LEU A 383 6.49 24.62 6.53
C LEU A 383 7.17 24.33 7.86
N THR A 384 7.08 23.09 8.32
CA THR A 384 7.74 22.64 9.55
C THR A 384 9.04 21.88 9.25
N LEU A 385 9.98 21.86 10.21
CA LEU A 385 11.22 21.10 10.08
C LEU A 385 10.97 19.60 9.87
N GLU A 386 9.96 19.06 10.54
CA GLU A 386 9.54 17.67 10.38
C GLU A 386 9.14 17.38 8.93
N GLN A 387 8.30 18.21 8.31
CA GLN A 387 7.90 18.04 6.91
C GLN A 387 9.09 18.10 5.94
N VAL A 388 10.06 18.98 6.19
CA VAL A 388 11.29 19.07 5.38
C VAL A 388 12.13 17.81 5.54
N LEU A 389 12.36 17.36 6.77
CA LEU A 389 13.13 16.15 7.04
C LEU A 389 12.47 14.91 6.44
N THR A 390 11.15 14.78 6.52
CA THR A 390 10.39 13.70 5.88
C THR A 390 10.62 13.68 4.37
N ARG A 391 10.49 14.83 3.69
CA ARG A 391 10.73 14.91 2.24
C ARG A 391 12.16 14.56 1.85
N LEU A 392 13.14 15.01 2.64
CA LEU A 392 14.56 14.67 2.44
C LEU A 392 14.81 13.16 2.60
N VAL A 393 14.20 12.54 3.62
CA VAL A 393 14.28 11.09 3.83
C VAL A 393 13.64 10.34 2.66
N GLU A 394 12.42 10.70 2.26
CA GLU A 394 11.74 10.07 1.12
C GLU A 394 12.56 10.16 -0.17
N THR A 395 13.12 11.35 -0.44
CA THR A 395 14.00 11.60 -1.59
C THR A 395 15.27 10.76 -1.54
N SER A 396 15.88 10.58 -0.36
CA SER A 396 17.11 9.80 -0.20
C SER A 396 16.93 8.31 -0.48
N PHE A 397 15.70 7.79 -0.41
CA PHE A 397 15.44 6.41 -0.80
C PHE A 397 15.41 6.26 -2.33
N GLU A 398 15.06 7.27 -3.10
CA GLU A 398 15.04 7.20 -4.55
C GLU A 398 16.42 7.52 -5.14
N GLU A 399 17.03 6.56 -5.86
CA GLU A 399 18.42 6.67 -6.32
C GLU A 399 18.68 7.91 -7.19
N VAL A 400 17.80 8.17 -8.17
CA VAL A 400 17.90 9.34 -9.05
C VAL A 400 17.66 10.64 -8.27
N ALA A 401 16.68 10.64 -7.36
CA ALA A 401 16.29 11.80 -6.59
C ALA A 401 17.37 12.22 -5.58
N SER A 402 17.95 11.24 -4.90
CA SER A 402 19.10 11.41 -4.00
C SER A 402 20.30 11.97 -4.74
N TRP A 403 20.64 11.40 -5.91
CA TRP A 403 21.75 11.88 -6.73
C TRP A 403 21.56 13.33 -7.18
N ASN A 404 20.36 13.68 -7.65
CA ASN A 404 20.03 15.04 -8.07
C ASN A 404 20.14 16.04 -6.91
N LEU A 405 19.71 15.65 -5.71
CA LEU A 405 19.82 16.48 -4.51
C LEU A 405 21.28 16.66 -4.07
N GLU A 406 22.11 15.60 -4.12
CA GLU A 406 23.55 15.69 -3.84
C GLU A 406 24.27 16.65 -4.81
N LEU A 407 24.00 16.53 -6.11
CA LEU A 407 24.53 17.43 -7.13
C LEU A 407 24.13 18.88 -6.86
N PHE A 408 22.86 19.11 -6.54
CA PHE A 408 22.37 20.44 -6.18
C PHE A 408 23.10 21.03 -4.97
N VAL A 409 23.25 20.26 -3.88
CA VAL A 409 23.92 20.73 -2.66
C VAL A 409 25.40 21.06 -2.92
N ARG A 410 26.05 20.32 -3.82
CA ARG A 410 27.46 20.49 -4.15
C ARG A 410 27.69 21.65 -5.12
N ASP A 411 26.92 21.68 -6.21
CA ASP A 411 27.25 22.41 -7.43
C ASP A 411 26.40 23.68 -7.63
N ASP A 412 25.22 23.80 -7.01
CA ASP A 412 24.37 24.98 -7.16
C ASP A 412 25.01 26.24 -6.54
N PRO A 413 25.02 27.39 -7.25
CA PRO A 413 25.60 28.64 -6.75
C PRO A 413 24.76 29.36 -5.66
N GLY A 414 23.54 28.90 -5.35
CA GLY A 414 22.69 29.47 -4.29
C GLY A 414 21.99 30.77 -4.65
N ASN A 415 21.90 31.12 -5.94
CA ASN A 415 21.30 32.37 -6.41
C ASN A 415 19.86 32.23 -6.93
N LYS A 416 19.33 31.01 -7.05
CA LYS A 416 18.00 30.72 -7.60
C LYS A 416 17.20 29.84 -6.66
N TRP A 417 15.88 30.02 -6.69
CA TRP A 417 14.94 29.09 -6.09
C TRP A 417 14.58 28.00 -7.09
N TYR A 418 14.33 26.80 -6.58
CA TYR A 418 13.88 25.64 -7.35
C TYR A 418 12.66 25.04 -6.69
N CYS A 419 11.72 24.53 -7.49
CA CYS A 419 10.67 23.65 -6.99
C CYS A 419 11.32 22.34 -6.51
N PHE A 420 11.11 21.95 -5.25
CA PHE A 420 11.77 20.76 -4.67
C PHE A 420 11.44 19.50 -5.46
N ASP A 421 10.18 19.30 -5.81
CA ASP A 421 9.72 18.07 -6.49
C ASP A 421 10.28 17.96 -7.91
N GLN A 422 10.45 19.09 -8.60
CA GLN A 422 11.08 19.14 -9.92
C GLN A 422 12.60 19.02 -9.84
N LEU A 423 13.22 19.64 -8.83
CA LEU A 423 14.64 19.54 -8.56
C LEU A 423 15.07 18.09 -8.35
N VAL A 424 14.35 17.34 -7.52
CA VAL A 424 14.72 15.95 -7.24
C VAL A 424 14.43 15.04 -8.44
N ARG A 425 13.39 15.33 -9.22
CA ARG A 425 13.06 14.53 -10.42
C ARG A 425 14.04 14.76 -11.57
N ASP A 426 14.33 16.02 -11.89
CA ASP A 426 14.99 16.40 -13.14
C ASP A 426 16.44 16.91 -12.93
N GLY A 427 16.81 17.28 -11.70
CA GLY A 427 18.12 17.84 -11.36
C GLY A 427 18.25 19.34 -11.66
N HIS A 428 19.06 20.06 -10.87
CA HIS A 428 19.13 21.54 -10.92
C HIS A 428 19.64 22.10 -12.26
N GLU A 429 20.41 21.32 -13.04
CA GLU A 429 20.92 21.72 -14.35
C GLU A 429 19.83 21.73 -15.43
N TYR A 430 18.76 20.94 -15.27
CA TYR A 430 17.71 20.74 -16.27
C TYR A 430 16.37 21.37 -15.87
N VAL A 431 16.28 22.00 -14.70
CA VAL A 431 15.12 22.83 -14.36
C VAL A 431 15.20 24.12 -15.17
N GLU A 432 14.65 24.09 -16.39
CA GLU A 432 14.31 25.32 -17.12
C GLU A 432 13.26 26.08 -16.31
N VAL A 433 13.74 26.99 -15.46
CA VAL A 433 13.03 27.85 -14.51
C VAL A 433 11.52 27.97 -14.77
N GLU A 434 10.74 27.06 -14.16
CA GLU A 434 9.28 27.17 -14.09
C GLU A 434 8.79 28.00 -12.91
N ILE A 435 9.72 28.63 -12.17
CA ILE A 435 9.37 29.65 -11.18
C ILE A 435 9.16 30.97 -11.92
N ALA A 436 7.93 31.46 -11.92
CA ALA A 436 7.57 32.74 -12.50
C ALA A 436 8.20 33.91 -11.73
N ASP A 437 8.16 35.12 -12.31
CA ASP A 437 8.77 36.32 -11.72
C ASP A 437 8.13 36.72 -10.37
N ASP A 438 6.89 36.28 -10.11
CA ASP A 438 6.18 36.40 -8.84
C ASP A 438 6.67 35.41 -7.77
N GLY A 439 7.54 34.47 -8.14
CA GLY A 439 8.06 33.44 -7.28
C GLY A 439 7.16 32.20 -7.19
N GLU A 440 6.07 32.10 -7.94
CA GLU A 440 5.21 30.91 -7.98
C GLU A 440 5.74 29.85 -8.94
N CYS A 441 5.56 28.57 -8.60
CA CYS A 441 5.89 27.45 -9.49
C CYS A 441 4.70 27.16 -10.40
N ARG A 442 4.87 27.28 -11.73
CA ARG A 442 3.78 27.08 -12.70
C ARG A 442 3.06 25.74 -12.57
N MET A 443 3.83 24.65 -12.44
CA MET A 443 3.27 23.30 -12.23
C MET A 443 2.30 23.25 -11.05
N HIS A 444 2.69 23.79 -9.90
CA HIS A 444 1.87 23.72 -8.69
C HIS A 444 0.76 24.78 -8.65
N ALA A 445 0.98 25.93 -9.30
CA ALA A 445 -0.04 26.96 -9.47
C ALA A 445 -1.22 26.44 -10.31
N GLU A 446 -0.96 25.69 -11.39
CA GLU A 446 -2.01 25.05 -12.20
C GLU A 446 -2.80 23.99 -11.42
N GLU A 447 -2.15 23.30 -10.48
CA GLU A 447 -2.79 22.31 -9.60
C GLU A 447 -3.51 22.92 -8.39
N GLY A 448 -3.33 24.22 -8.12
CA GLY A 448 -3.83 24.88 -6.92
C GLY A 448 -3.23 24.30 -5.63
N ARG A 449 -1.96 23.88 -5.66
CA ARG A 449 -1.25 23.28 -4.51
C ARG A 449 -0.09 24.15 -4.05
N PRO A 450 0.22 24.18 -2.74
CA PRO A 450 1.41 24.86 -2.25
C PRO A 450 2.69 24.19 -2.77
N CYS A 451 3.63 24.99 -3.26
CA CYS A 451 4.91 24.53 -3.76
C CYS A 451 5.99 24.66 -2.66
N VAL A 452 6.69 23.57 -2.36
CA VAL A 452 7.92 23.63 -1.56
C VAL A 452 9.06 24.05 -2.47
N GLN A 453 9.68 25.17 -2.15
CA GLN A 453 10.82 25.70 -2.87
C GLN A 453 12.08 25.61 -2.04
N VAL A 454 13.20 25.36 -2.72
CA VAL A 454 14.52 25.24 -2.12
C VAL A 454 15.55 26.09 -2.83
N ARG A 455 16.53 26.56 -2.08
CA ARG A 455 17.77 27.10 -2.64
C ARG A 455 18.94 26.77 -1.73
N ARG A 456 20.15 26.73 -2.28
CA ARG A 456 21.35 26.68 -1.46
C ARG A 456 21.60 28.05 -0.81
N ALA A 457 22.00 28.07 0.46
CA ALA A 457 22.45 29.29 1.10
C ALA A 457 23.77 29.75 0.46
N LYS A 458 23.92 31.06 0.25
CA LYS A 458 25.18 31.62 -0.20
C LYS A 458 26.22 31.58 0.92
N PRO A 459 27.53 31.60 0.60
CA PRO A 459 28.60 31.58 1.62
C PRO A 459 28.54 32.72 2.65
N ASP A 460 27.89 33.84 2.33
CA ASP A 460 27.66 34.98 3.22
C ASP A 460 26.41 34.85 4.10
N GLU A 461 25.48 33.96 3.76
CA GLU A 461 24.22 33.75 4.50
C GLU A 461 24.34 32.69 5.60
N SER A 462 25.28 31.74 5.48
CA SER A 462 25.50 30.70 6.47
C SER A 462 26.97 30.31 6.57
N SER A 463 27.47 30.17 7.81
CA SER A 463 28.80 29.61 8.08
C SER A 463 28.85 28.09 7.90
N VAL A 464 27.70 27.43 7.85
CA VAL A 464 27.59 25.97 7.70
C VAL A 464 27.55 25.64 6.20
N ARG A 465 28.58 24.92 5.72
CA ARG A 465 28.58 24.40 4.34
C ARG A 465 27.33 23.56 4.11
N ASN A 466 26.81 23.58 2.89
CA ASN A 466 25.65 22.78 2.47
C ASN A 466 24.34 23.13 3.21
N THR A 467 24.23 24.38 3.68
CA THR A 467 22.93 24.89 4.16
C THR A 467 21.96 25.00 2.99
N VAL A 468 20.80 24.37 3.10
CA VAL A 468 19.71 24.44 2.11
C VAL A 468 18.52 25.13 2.75
N ILE A 469 18.05 26.20 2.12
CA ILE A 469 16.96 27.03 2.61
C ILE A 469 15.67 26.58 1.94
N PHE A 470 14.65 26.28 2.75
CA PHE A 470 13.33 25.83 2.34
C PHE A 470 12.27 26.91 2.60
N ARG A 471 11.29 27.04 1.71
CA ARG A 471 10.07 27.83 1.91
C ARG A 471 8.88 27.16 1.23
N VAL A 472 7.67 27.57 1.59
CA VAL A 472 6.45 27.24 0.85
C VAL A 472 5.92 28.51 0.16
N VAL A 473 5.49 28.37 -1.09
CA VAL A 473 4.82 29.42 -1.87
C VAL A 473 3.48 28.89 -2.39
N GLY A 474 2.44 29.72 -2.32
CA GLY A 474 1.06 29.38 -2.66
C GLY A 474 0.12 29.46 -1.45
N ASP A 475 -1.13 29.88 -1.68
CA ASP A 475 -2.13 30.01 -0.62
C ASP A 475 -2.52 28.62 -0.07
N SER A 476 -2.52 28.49 1.25
CA SER A 476 -2.91 27.26 1.99
C SER A 476 -4.41 27.15 2.19
#